data_AF-Q9K7Y9-F1
#
_entry.id   AF-Q9K7Y9-F1
#
_cell.length_a   1.000
_cell.length_b   1.000
_cell.length_c   1.000
_cell.angle_alpha   90.00
_cell.angle_beta   90.00
_cell.angle_gamma   90.00
#
_symmetry.space_group_name_H-M   'P 1'
#
loop_
_entity.id
_entity.type
_entity.pdbx_description
1 polymer ?
#
loop_
_entity_poly.entity_id
_entity_poly.type
_entity_poly.pdbx_seq_one_letter_code
_entity_poly.pdbx_strand_id
1 'polypeptide(L)'
;MNPQLKSIDAFTVIGYQLKANLQEIEEQQLGKKTLHRLLENQSLVQQRVGEEIYLIQLYDMKPNFNPNVDRFTQVIGYKVAEPKDVPAEMIVHTVPSHQYVMATHRGLEAELYKTYDALYGTWMGKQPYQPAGYDFEVWDERYKPDEATNEIDVYVAIR
;
A
#
# COMPACT_ATOMS: atom_id res chain seq x y z
N MET A 1 9.27 6.17 -16.18
CA MET A 1 8.70 5.02 -15.45
C MET A 1 8.34 3.92 -16.46
N ASN A 2 8.49 2.64 -16.10
CA ASN A 2 8.20 1.50 -16.99
C ASN A 2 7.23 0.53 -16.29
N PRO A 3 5.90 0.72 -16.40
CA PRO A 3 4.91 -0.12 -15.72
C PRO A 3 4.94 -1.57 -16.23
N GLN A 4 4.79 -2.53 -15.32
CA GLN A 4 4.85 -3.96 -15.60
C GLN A 4 3.59 -4.66 -15.10
N LEU A 5 3.05 -5.56 -15.92
CA LEU A 5 2.00 -6.48 -15.46
C LEU A 5 2.61 -7.56 -14.56
N LYS A 6 1.98 -7.81 -13.42
CA LYS A 6 2.38 -8.83 -12.44
C LYS A 6 1.15 -9.60 -11.99
N SER A 7 1.23 -10.93 -11.98
CA SER A 7 0.29 -11.76 -11.22
C SER A 7 0.86 -11.95 -9.83
N ILE A 8 0.11 -11.56 -8.81
CA ILE A 8 0.50 -11.72 -7.42
C ILE A 8 -0.47 -12.73 -6.78
N ASP A 9 0.08 -13.77 -6.19
CA ASP A 9 -0.69 -14.74 -5.40
C ASP A 9 -1.19 -14.09 -4.12
N ALA A 10 -2.26 -14.65 -3.55
CA ALA A 10 -2.79 -14.16 -2.29
C ALA A 10 -1.73 -14.22 -1.18
N PHE A 11 -1.68 -13.20 -0.34
CA PHE A 11 -0.77 -13.18 0.80
C PHE A 11 -1.41 -12.51 2.01
N THR A 12 -0.88 -12.80 3.19
CA THR A 12 -1.40 -12.32 4.45
C THR A 12 -0.45 -11.32 5.07
N VAL A 13 -1.01 -10.23 5.61
CA VAL A 13 -0.32 -9.19 6.33
C VAL A 13 -0.87 -9.09 7.75
N ILE A 14 0.02 -8.94 8.72
CA ILE A 14 -0.34 -8.56 10.10
C ILE A 14 0.18 -7.14 10.34
N GLY A 15 -0.70 -6.29 10.88
CA GLY A 15 -0.34 -4.91 11.20
C GLY A 15 -1.51 -4.11 11.72
N TYR A 16 -1.51 -2.82 11.46
CA TYR A 16 -2.53 -1.89 11.94
C TYR A 16 -3.35 -1.33 10.80
N GLN A 17 -4.64 -1.10 11.05
CA GLN A 17 -5.53 -0.47 10.09
C GLN A 17 -5.92 0.95 10.52
N LEU A 18 -6.18 1.80 9.53
CA LEU A 18 -6.82 3.09 9.69
C LEU A 18 -7.83 3.31 8.57
N LYS A 19 -8.86 4.11 8.83
CA LYS A 19 -9.83 4.54 7.82
C LYS A 19 -9.88 6.06 7.79
N ALA A 20 -9.52 6.65 6.66
CA ALA A 20 -9.41 8.10 6.48
C ALA A 20 -9.38 8.45 4.99
N ASN A 21 -9.59 9.72 4.65
CA ASN A 21 -9.28 10.25 3.32
C ASN A 21 -7.83 10.78 3.29
N LEU A 22 -7.30 11.12 2.12
CA LEU A 22 -5.92 11.60 1.96
C LEU A 22 -5.65 12.88 2.77
N GLN A 23 -6.60 13.81 2.78
CA GLN A 23 -6.45 15.05 3.55
C GLN A 23 -6.28 14.76 5.05
N GLU A 24 -7.12 13.90 5.63
CA GLU A 24 -7.01 13.45 7.01
C GLU A 24 -5.68 12.72 7.28
N ILE A 25 -5.26 11.86 6.35
CA ILE A 25 -3.99 11.10 6.45
C ILE A 25 -2.80 12.05 6.52
N GLU A 26 -2.74 13.04 5.63
CA GLU A 26 -1.66 14.02 5.56
C GLU A 26 -1.68 14.98 6.77
N GLU A 27 -2.80 15.65 7.02
CA GLU A 27 -2.91 16.66 8.09
C GLU A 27 -2.64 16.06 9.48
N GLN A 28 -3.14 14.84 9.73
CA GLN A 28 -3.00 14.19 11.04
C GLN A 28 -1.82 13.23 11.09
N GLN A 29 -1.05 13.08 10.00
CA GLN A 29 0.12 12.21 9.90
C GLN A 29 -0.22 10.74 10.24
N LEU A 30 -1.40 10.27 9.82
CA LEU A 30 -1.93 8.95 10.23
C LEU A 30 -1.05 7.80 9.72
N GLY A 31 -0.57 7.88 8.48
CA GLY A 31 0.35 6.89 7.91
C GLY A 31 1.65 6.79 8.73
N LYS A 32 2.29 7.93 9.00
CA LYS A 32 3.53 8.02 9.79
C LYS A 32 3.35 7.49 11.22
N LYS A 33 2.25 7.86 11.90
CA LYS A 33 1.93 7.35 13.25
C LYS A 33 1.70 5.84 13.25
N THR A 34 1.02 5.32 12.24
CA THR A 34 0.74 3.89 12.10
C THR A 34 2.01 3.10 11.82
N LEU A 35 2.88 3.61 10.93
CA LEU A 35 4.21 3.05 10.69
C LEU A 35 5.06 3.05 11.97
N HIS A 36 5.11 4.18 12.69
CA HIS A 36 5.87 4.26 13.94
C HIS A 36 5.39 3.22 14.97
N ARG A 37 4.07 3.11 15.16
CA ARG A 37 3.46 2.09 16.03
C ARG A 37 3.81 0.67 15.57
N LEU A 38 3.81 0.41 14.27
CA LEU A 38 4.23 -0.90 13.73
C LEU A 38 5.68 -1.21 14.09
N LEU A 39 6.59 -0.26 13.89
CA LEU A 39 8.02 -0.42 14.16
C LEU A 39 8.32 -0.63 15.65
N GLU A 40 7.63 0.07 16.55
CA GLU A 40 7.73 -0.13 17.99
C GLU A 40 7.29 -1.53 18.44
N ASN A 41 6.36 -2.14 17.69
CA ASN A 41 5.77 -3.44 18.01
C ASN A 41 6.18 -4.55 17.04
N GLN A 42 7.19 -4.32 16.20
CA GLN A 42 7.57 -5.25 15.12
C GLN A 42 7.96 -6.64 15.64
N SER A 43 8.56 -6.70 16.84
CA SER A 43 8.96 -7.95 17.49
C SER A 43 7.79 -8.83 17.90
N LEU A 44 6.58 -8.26 18.00
CA LEU A 44 5.36 -9.01 18.28
C LEU A 44 4.82 -9.72 17.04
N VAL A 45 5.16 -9.26 15.84
CA VAL A 45 4.72 -9.88 14.58
C VAL A 45 5.58 -11.11 14.30
N GLN A 46 5.05 -12.28 14.64
CA GLN A 46 5.70 -13.56 14.38
C GLN A 46 5.53 -14.01 12.92
N GLN A 47 6.32 -14.99 12.49
CA GLN A 47 6.20 -15.62 11.17
C GLN A 47 6.36 -14.66 9.97
N ARG A 48 7.09 -13.55 10.15
CA ARG A 48 7.43 -12.62 9.05
C ARG A 48 8.20 -13.35 7.95
N VAL A 49 7.78 -13.15 6.70
CA VAL A 49 8.42 -13.74 5.51
C VAL A 49 9.58 -12.86 5.02
N GLY A 50 9.57 -11.58 5.41
CA GLY A 50 10.59 -10.60 5.10
C GLY A 50 10.44 -9.38 6.01
N GLU A 51 11.35 -8.42 5.83
CA GLU A 51 11.39 -7.18 6.60
C GLU A 51 10.71 -6.01 5.87
N GLU A 52 10.22 -6.24 4.64
CA GLU A 52 9.50 -5.23 3.88
C GLU A 52 8.15 -4.93 4.53
N ILE A 53 7.82 -3.65 4.59
CA ILE A 53 6.53 -3.17 5.08
C ILE A 53 5.59 -3.01 3.90
N TYR A 54 4.37 -3.47 4.07
CA TYR A 54 3.30 -3.34 3.10
C TYR A 54 2.33 -2.27 3.57
N LEU A 55 2.12 -1.23 2.75
CA LEU A 55 0.99 -0.33 2.89
C LEU A 55 -0.06 -0.75 1.88
N ILE A 56 -1.19 -1.24 2.36
CA ILE A 56 -2.31 -1.73 1.56
C ILE A 56 -3.41 -0.69 1.57
N GLN A 57 -4.04 -0.44 0.45
CA GLN A 57 -5.15 0.51 0.30
C GLN A 57 -6.37 -0.20 -0.28
N LEU A 58 -7.51 -0.07 0.40
CA LEU A 58 -8.79 -0.64 0.00
C LEU A 58 -9.78 0.49 -0.25
N TYR A 59 -10.21 0.62 -1.50
CA TYR A 59 -11.10 1.68 -1.94
C TYR A 59 -12.55 1.20 -1.98
N ASP A 60 -13.46 2.05 -1.50
CA ASP A 60 -14.90 1.86 -1.72
C ASP A 60 -15.19 2.17 -3.20
N MET A 61 -15.34 1.12 -4.01
CA MET A 61 -15.52 1.21 -5.47
C MET A 61 -16.90 1.80 -5.84
N LYS A 62 -17.02 3.12 -5.70
CA LYS A 62 -18.19 3.91 -6.08
C LYS A 62 -17.89 4.81 -7.27
N PRO A 63 -18.92 5.23 -8.04
CA PRO A 63 -18.75 6.23 -9.08
C PRO A 63 -18.14 7.52 -8.52
N ASN A 64 -17.18 8.10 -9.24
CA ASN A 64 -16.51 9.36 -8.88
C ASN A 64 -15.83 9.35 -7.50
N PHE A 65 -15.30 8.20 -7.06
CA PHE A 65 -14.46 8.12 -5.87
C PHE A 65 -13.34 9.17 -5.93
N ASN A 66 -13.23 9.98 -4.88
CA ASN A 66 -12.18 10.99 -4.74
C ASN A 66 -11.43 10.75 -3.42
N PRO A 67 -10.17 10.30 -3.46
CA PRO A 67 -9.43 9.95 -2.25
C PRO A 67 -9.15 11.16 -1.35
N ASN A 68 -9.29 12.40 -1.83
CA ASN A 68 -9.15 13.61 -1.00
C ASN A 68 -10.36 13.86 -0.08
N VAL A 69 -11.53 13.29 -0.40
CA VAL A 69 -12.77 13.54 0.34
C VAL A 69 -13.33 12.23 0.89
N ASP A 70 -13.28 11.18 0.09
CA ASP A 70 -13.81 9.86 0.41
C ASP A 70 -12.83 9.06 1.23
N ARG A 71 -13.30 8.58 2.38
CA ARG A 71 -12.49 7.77 3.31
C ARG A 71 -12.34 6.37 2.76
N PHE A 72 -11.11 5.86 2.78
CA PHE A 72 -10.75 4.50 2.40
C PHE A 72 -9.91 3.86 3.51
N THR A 73 -9.70 2.56 3.43
CA THR A 73 -8.94 1.84 4.46
C THR A 73 -7.50 1.69 4.04
N GLN A 74 -6.56 1.97 4.95
CA GLN A 74 -5.17 1.57 4.82
C GLN A 74 -4.81 0.52 5.87
N VAL A 75 -3.97 -0.44 5.49
CA VAL A 75 -3.36 -1.41 6.40
C VAL A 75 -1.85 -1.31 6.24
N ILE A 76 -1.12 -1.05 7.33
CA ILE A 76 0.35 -1.02 7.33
C ILE A 76 0.84 -2.17 8.18
N GLY A 77 1.63 -3.08 7.59
CA GLY A 77 2.04 -4.30 8.27
C GLY A 77 3.13 -5.10 7.57
N TYR A 78 3.47 -6.24 8.15
CA TYR A 78 4.42 -7.20 7.57
C TYR A 78 3.69 -8.38 6.95
N LYS A 79 4.22 -8.87 5.84
CA LYS A 79 3.79 -10.15 5.25
C LYS A 79 4.20 -11.31 6.14
N VAL A 80 3.26 -12.21 6.44
CA VAL A 80 3.47 -13.38 7.29
C VAL A 80 3.15 -14.69 6.56
N ALA A 81 3.85 -15.76 6.91
CA ALA A 81 3.60 -17.09 6.35
C ALA A 81 2.28 -17.66 6.86
N GLU A 82 2.00 -17.48 8.15
CA GLU A 82 0.77 -17.92 8.82
C GLU A 82 0.34 -16.89 9.86
N PRO A 83 -0.96 -16.54 9.93
CA PRO A 83 -1.46 -15.64 10.96
C PRO A 83 -1.67 -16.40 12.28
N LYS A 84 -0.61 -16.50 13.08
CA LYS A 84 -0.63 -17.06 14.43
C LYS A 84 -0.29 -16.01 15.47
N ASP A 85 -0.85 -16.16 16.67
CA ASP A 85 -0.54 -15.32 17.84
C ASP A 85 -0.64 -13.81 17.56
N VAL A 86 -1.71 -13.42 16.86
CA VAL A 86 -1.94 -12.03 16.42
C VAL A 86 -1.98 -11.11 17.65
N PRO A 87 -1.08 -10.10 17.74
CA PRO A 87 -1.05 -9.20 18.88
C PRO A 87 -2.36 -8.44 19.05
N ALA A 88 -2.69 -8.09 20.30
CA ALA A 88 -3.84 -7.23 20.58
C ALA A 88 -3.73 -5.92 19.79
N GLU A 89 -4.86 -5.45 19.26
CA GLU A 89 -4.97 -4.24 18.42
C GLU A 89 -4.37 -4.32 17.01
N MET A 90 -3.68 -5.40 16.65
CA MET A 90 -3.33 -5.69 15.26
C MET A 90 -4.47 -6.44 14.55
N ILE A 91 -4.49 -6.33 13.23
CA ILE A 91 -5.40 -7.07 12.37
C ILE A 91 -4.62 -8.06 11.50
N VAL A 92 -5.33 -9.09 11.05
CA VAL A 92 -4.91 -9.94 9.94
C VAL A 92 -5.66 -9.49 8.71
N HIS A 93 -4.92 -9.16 7.64
CA HIS A 93 -5.51 -8.80 6.36
C HIS A 93 -4.96 -9.70 5.26
N THR A 94 -5.85 -10.29 4.46
CA THR A 94 -5.47 -11.09 3.30
C THR A 94 -5.63 -10.28 2.03
N VAL A 95 -4.52 -10.07 1.33
CA VAL A 95 -4.50 -9.53 -0.02
C VAL A 95 -4.93 -10.64 -0.97
N PRO A 96 -6.01 -10.46 -1.75
CA PRO A 96 -6.45 -11.49 -2.69
C PRO A 96 -5.46 -11.63 -3.84
N SER A 97 -5.44 -12.81 -4.47
CA SER A 97 -4.69 -12.97 -5.72
C SER A 97 -5.31 -12.10 -6.82
N HIS A 98 -4.46 -11.37 -7.53
CA HIS A 98 -4.89 -10.51 -8.62
C HIS A 98 -3.80 -10.26 -9.64
N GLN A 99 -4.20 -9.71 -10.80
CA GLN A 99 -3.26 -9.01 -11.66
C GLN A 99 -3.09 -7.58 -11.17
N TYR A 100 -1.85 -7.11 -11.24
CA TYR A 100 -1.46 -5.76 -10.86
C TYR A 100 -0.67 -5.14 -12.00
N VAL A 101 -0.84 -3.84 -12.17
CA VAL A 101 0.20 -3.03 -12.81
C VAL A 101 1.13 -2.50 -11.72
N MET A 102 2.42 -2.72 -11.90
CA MET A 102 3.46 -2.36 -10.95
C MET A 102 4.41 -1.32 -11.55
N ALA A 103 4.80 -0.34 -10.75
CA ALA A 103 5.91 0.54 -11.06
C ALA A 103 6.67 0.97 -9.82
N THR A 104 8.00 1.08 -9.94
CA THR A 104 8.86 1.66 -8.91
C THR A 104 8.83 3.18 -9.01
N HIS A 105 8.32 3.84 -7.98
CA HIS A 105 8.54 5.26 -7.72
C HIS A 105 10.01 5.49 -7.31
N ARG A 106 10.60 6.60 -7.76
CA ARG A 106 11.97 7.00 -7.41
C ARG A 106 11.97 8.50 -7.10
N GLY A 107 12.49 8.86 -5.94
CA GLY A 107 12.46 10.24 -5.45
C GLY A 107 11.59 10.40 -4.20
N LEU A 108 11.38 11.64 -3.78
CA LEU A 108 10.69 11.98 -2.53
C LEU A 108 9.29 11.35 -2.48
N GLU A 109 8.91 10.79 -1.33
CA GLU A 109 7.55 10.25 -1.13
C GLU A 109 6.47 11.32 -1.37
N ALA A 110 6.76 12.59 -1.08
CA ALA A 110 5.88 13.72 -1.40
C ALA A 110 5.56 13.86 -2.90
N GLU A 111 6.32 13.20 -3.79
CA GLU A 111 6.08 13.14 -5.23
C GLU A 111 5.43 11.82 -5.69
N LEU A 112 5.09 10.91 -4.77
CA LEU A 112 4.49 9.61 -5.05
C LEU A 112 3.17 9.71 -5.83
N TYR A 113 2.41 10.78 -5.63
CA TYR A 113 1.19 11.07 -6.40
C TYR A 113 1.45 11.04 -7.93
N LYS A 114 2.65 11.43 -8.39
CA LYS A 114 3.01 11.39 -9.82
C LYS A 114 3.06 9.95 -10.35
N THR A 115 3.45 8.99 -9.52
CA THR A 115 3.43 7.56 -9.87
C THR A 115 2.00 7.06 -9.98
N TYR A 116 1.14 7.40 -9.01
CA TYR A 116 -0.29 7.07 -9.05
C TYR A 116 -0.97 7.68 -10.28
N ASP A 117 -0.76 8.97 -10.57
CA ASP A 117 -1.29 9.66 -11.76
C ASP A 117 -0.84 8.99 -13.06
N ALA A 118 0.41 8.54 -13.12
CA ALA A 118 0.93 7.86 -14.29
C ALA A 118 0.34 6.44 -14.46
N LEU A 119 0.09 5.70 -13.37
CA LEU A 119 -0.57 4.38 -13.41
C LEU A 119 -2.06 4.51 -13.75
N TYR A 120 -2.82 5.25 -12.93
CA TYR A 120 -4.27 5.41 -13.07
C TYR A 120 -4.67 6.26 -14.28
N GLY A 121 -4.01 7.40 -14.50
CA GLY A 121 -4.37 8.33 -15.56
C GLY A 121 -3.78 7.96 -16.91
N THR A 122 -2.45 7.82 -16.97
CA THR A 122 -1.75 7.70 -18.26
C THR A 122 -1.69 6.26 -18.78
N TRP A 123 -1.30 5.30 -17.94
CA TRP A 123 -1.12 3.91 -18.37
C TRP A 123 -2.47 3.22 -18.56
N MET A 124 -3.35 3.23 -17.55
CA MET A 124 -4.67 2.61 -17.68
C MET A 124 -5.53 3.28 -18.76
N GLY A 125 -5.43 4.61 -18.95
CA GLY A 125 -6.12 5.31 -20.04
C GLY A 125 -5.73 4.85 -21.46
N LYS A 126 -4.63 4.11 -21.60
CA LYS A 126 -4.14 3.54 -22.88
C LYS A 126 -4.28 2.02 -22.96
N GLN A 127 -4.78 1.38 -21.91
CA GLN A 127 -4.89 -0.07 -21.78
C GLN A 127 -6.35 -0.47 -21.59
N PRO A 128 -6.72 -1.73 -21.87
CA PRO A 128 -8.10 -2.20 -21.69
C PRO A 128 -8.47 -2.50 -20.23
N TYR A 129 -7.59 -2.20 -19.27
CA TYR A 129 -7.75 -2.55 -17.86
C TYR A 129 -8.49 -1.49 -17.07
N GLN A 130 -9.20 -1.94 -16.04
CA GLN A 130 -9.84 -1.06 -15.05
C GLN A 130 -9.29 -1.32 -13.65
N PRO A 131 -9.28 -0.31 -12.76
CA PRO A 131 -8.98 -0.54 -11.35
C PRO A 131 -9.91 -1.59 -10.74
N ALA A 132 -9.35 -2.41 -9.86
CA ALA A 132 -10.09 -3.38 -9.08
C ALA A 132 -10.32 -2.95 -7.61
N GLY A 133 -9.90 -1.73 -7.24
CA GLY A 133 -10.16 -1.13 -5.93
C GLY A 133 -9.20 -1.56 -4.83
N TYR A 134 -8.01 -2.03 -5.23
CA TYR A 134 -7.03 -2.58 -4.31
C TYR A 134 -5.62 -2.18 -4.72
N ASP A 135 -4.93 -1.41 -3.89
CA ASP A 135 -3.54 -1.03 -4.15
C ASP A 135 -2.66 -1.49 -3.00
N PHE A 136 -1.39 -1.68 -3.28
CA PHE A 136 -0.40 -1.76 -2.20
C PHE A 136 0.96 -1.23 -2.61
N GLU A 137 1.70 -0.80 -1.61
CA GLU A 137 3.07 -0.37 -1.70
C GLU A 137 3.96 -1.34 -0.93
N VAL A 138 5.19 -1.53 -1.42
CA VAL A 138 6.23 -2.28 -0.73
C VAL A 138 7.36 -1.33 -0.38
N TRP A 139 7.66 -1.25 0.91
CA TRP A 139 8.72 -0.43 1.50
C TRP A 139 9.81 -1.36 2.03
N ASP A 140 10.88 -1.50 1.27
CA ASP A 140 12.06 -2.29 1.65
C ASP A 140 13.22 -1.39 2.11
N GLU A 141 14.46 -1.87 2.09
CA GLU A 141 15.64 -1.12 2.50
C GLU A 141 15.90 0.17 1.69
N ARG A 142 15.25 0.30 0.52
CA ARG A 142 15.32 1.49 -0.34
C ARG A 142 14.36 2.59 0.10
N TYR A 143 13.42 2.30 1.00
CA TYR A 143 12.47 3.27 1.50
C TYR A 143 13.12 4.30 2.42
N LYS A 144 13.17 5.54 1.94
CA LYS A 144 13.80 6.71 2.57
C LYS A 144 12.98 7.96 2.24
N PRO A 145 11.77 8.14 2.78
CA PRO A 145 10.72 9.00 2.21
C PRO A 145 11.14 10.45 1.91
N ASP A 146 12.11 10.98 2.67
CA ASP A 146 12.61 12.35 2.55
C ASP A 146 13.87 12.49 1.65
N GLU A 147 14.36 11.40 1.03
CA GLU A 147 15.56 11.38 0.20
C GLU A 147 15.27 11.22 -1.29
N ALA A 148 16.07 11.86 -2.15
CA ALA A 148 15.99 11.68 -3.60
C ALA A 148 16.34 10.25 -4.07
N THR A 149 16.96 9.43 -3.21
CA THR A 149 17.30 8.03 -3.49
C THR A 149 16.22 7.04 -3.08
N ASN A 150 15.12 7.53 -2.48
CA ASN A 150 13.98 6.71 -2.08
C ASN A 150 13.40 5.92 -3.25
N GLU A 151 13.02 4.68 -2.98
CA GLU A 151 12.22 3.87 -3.90
C GLU A 151 11.02 3.28 -3.18
N ILE A 152 9.88 3.25 -3.89
CA ILE A 152 8.64 2.61 -3.43
C ILE A 152 8.09 1.80 -4.60
N ASP A 153 7.87 0.49 -4.40
CA ASP A 153 7.20 -0.31 -5.42
C ASP A 153 5.69 -0.21 -5.23
N VAL A 154 5.00 0.36 -6.22
CA VAL A 154 3.54 0.58 -6.21
C VAL A 154 2.87 -0.46 -7.08
N TYR A 155 1.82 -1.10 -6.56
CA TYR A 155 1.01 -2.10 -7.22
C TYR A 155 -0.45 -1.66 -7.21
N VAL A 156 -1.04 -1.53 -8.39
CA VAL A 156 -2.46 -1.18 -8.56
C VAL A 156 -3.20 -2.38 -9.17
N ALA A 157 -4.21 -2.91 -8.47
CA ALA A 157 -4.97 -4.07 -8.91
C ALA A 157 -5.82 -3.73 -10.14
N ILE A 158 -5.82 -4.64 -11.11
CA ILE A 158 -6.49 -4.47 -12.40
C ILE A 158 -7.37 -5.65 -12.78
N ARG A 159 -8.48 -5.36 -13.49
CA ARG A 159 -9.41 -6.32 -14.07
C ARG A 159 -9.76 -6.00 -15.52
#